data_AF-A0A7X2SSF3-F1
#
_entry.id   AF-A0A7X2SSF3-F1
#
_cell.length_a   1.000
_cell.length_b   1.000
_cell.length_c   1.000
_cell.angle_alpha   90.00
_cell.angle_beta   90.00
_cell.angle_gamma   90.00
#
_symmetry.space_group_name_H-M   'P 1'
#
loop_
_entity.id
_entity.type
_entity.pdbx_description
1 polymer ?
#
loop_
_entity_poly.entity_id
_entity_poly.type
_entity_poly.pdbx_seq_one_letter_code
_entity_poly.pdbx_strand_id
1 'polypeptide(L)'
;MSKNKDNINGGLNRSLSSGQMEMIALGGTIGVGLFMGSTSTIKWTGPSVLLAYAVVGVLLYAVMRALGEMIYITPGTGSFADYATDYIHPLAGYLTKWSNIFQYIVVGISEVIAVTQYLNF
;
A
#
# COMPACT_ATOMS: atom_id res chain seq x y z
N MET A 1 7.89 44.34 16.53
CA MET A 1 8.32 44.03 17.90
C MET A 1 7.44 42.91 18.41
N SER A 2 8.02 41.72 18.62
CA SER A 2 7.43 40.55 19.31
C SER A 2 6.21 39.90 18.61
N LYS A 3 6.14 38.59 18.38
CA LYS A 3 6.53 37.55 19.32
C LYS A 3 6.82 36.24 18.60
N ASN A 4 8.08 35.85 18.71
CA ASN A 4 8.52 34.48 18.64
C ASN A 4 7.68 33.61 19.60
N LYS A 5 7.07 32.55 19.07
CA LYS A 5 6.70 31.35 19.83
C LYS A 5 7.24 30.16 19.05
N ASP A 6 8.49 29.85 19.33
CA ASP A 6 9.12 28.56 19.13
C ASP A 6 8.20 27.48 19.74
N ASN A 7 7.33 26.91 18.91
CA ASN A 7 6.64 25.68 19.25
C ASN A 7 7.64 24.54 19.02
N ILE A 8 8.36 24.21 20.07
CA ILE A 8 9.02 22.92 20.28
C ILE A 8 7.98 21.79 20.32
N ASN A 9 7.31 21.55 19.20
CA ASN A 9 6.68 20.29 18.88
C ASN A 9 7.42 19.81 17.63
N GLY A 10 8.27 18.79 17.75
CA GLY A 10 8.99 18.16 16.63
C GLY A 10 8.04 17.42 15.69
N GLY A 11 7.02 18.11 15.18
CA GLY A 11 6.06 17.59 14.22
C GLY A 11 6.58 17.80 12.79
N LEU A 12 6.42 16.77 11.96
CA LEU A 12 6.77 16.83 10.55
C LEU A 12 5.91 17.88 9.83
N ASN A 13 6.55 18.72 9.01
CA ASN A 13 5.84 19.69 8.17
C ASN A 13 5.20 18.97 6.98
N ARG A 14 3.89 19.12 6.78
CA ARG A 14 3.16 18.55 5.64
C ARG A 14 3.43 19.39 4.39
N SER A 15 4.56 19.14 3.74
CA SER A 15 5.01 19.88 2.54
C SER A 15 4.89 19.11 1.22
N LEU A 16 4.45 17.84 1.25
CA LEU A 16 4.30 17.03 0.04
C LEU A 16 3.17 17.56 -0.84
N SER A 17 3.48 17.83 -2.11
CA SER A 17 2.48 18.20 -3.10
C SER A 17 1.59 17.00 -3.48
N SER A 18 0.42 17.27 -4.06
CA SER A 18 -0.47 16.23 -4.59
C SER A 18 0.23 15.31 -5.59
N GLY A 19 1.04 15.86 -6.49
CA GLY A 19 1.83 15.08 -7.44
C GLY A 19 2.90 14.21 -6.78
N GLN A 20 3.55 14.67 -5.71
CA GLN A 20 4.52 13.84 -4.96
C GLN A 20 3.83 12.67 -4.26
N MET A 21 2.64 12.91 -3.69
CA MET A 21 1.84 11.84 -3.09
C MET A 21 1.38 10.82 -4.14
N GLU A 22 1.00 11.27 -5.33
CA GLU A 22 0.67 10.39 -6.46
C GLU A 22 1.87 9.56 -6.92
N MET A 23 3.06 10.16 -7.02
CA MET A 23 4.29 9.43 -7.36
C MET A 23 4.64 8.37 -6.33
N ILE A 24 4.42 8.63 -5.03
CA ILE A 24 4.60 7.63 -3.98
C ILE A 24 3.59 6.48 -4.16
N ALA A 25 2.32 6.80 -4.45
CA ALA A 25 1.29 5.79 -4.68
C ALA A 25 1.60 4.91 -5.92
N LEU A 26 1.99 5.53 -7.03
CA LEU A 26 2.37 4.81 -8.25
C LEU A 26 3.62 3.95 -8.02
N GLY A 27 4.64 4.50 -7.34
CA GLY A 27 5.86 3.78 -7.01
C GLY A 27 5.63 2.60 -6.07
N GLY A 28 4.70 2.72 -5.12
CA GLY A 28 4.34 1.62 -4.21
C GLY A 28 3.44 0.55 -4.85
N THR A 29 2.67 0.89 -5.88
CA THR A 29 1.75 -0.05 -6.55
C THR A 29 2.40 -0.79 -7.71
N ILE A 30 3.32 -0.15 -8.44
CA ILE A 30 4.07 -0.76 -9.53
C ILE A 30 5.29 -1.46 -8.94
N GLY A 31 5.20 -2.79 -8.78
CA GLY A 31 6.28 -3.60 -8.21
C GLY A 31 6.49 -4.93 -8.91
N VAL A 32 7.24 -5.81 -8.25
CA VAL A 32 7.59 -7.15 -8.78
C VAL A 32 6.39 -8.03 -9.09
N GLY A 33 5.24 -7.80 -8.43
CA GLY A 33 3.99 -8.49 -8.73
C GLY A 33 3.48 -8.23 -10.15
N LEU A 34 3.66 -7.03 -10.70
CA LEU A 34 3.24 -6.71 -12.07
C LEU A 34 4.15 -7.39 -13.10
N PHE A 35 5.45 -7.52 -12.85
CA PHE A 35 6.39 -8.05 -13.84
C PHE A 35 6.61 -9.57 -13.68
N MET A 36 7.08 -10.00 -12.50
CA MET A 36 7.31 -11.41 -12.19
C MET A 36 5.98 -12.18 -12.11
N GLY A 37 5.00 -11.59 -11.42
CA GLY A 37 3.66 -12.19 -11.26
C GLY A 37 2.96 -12.34 -12.61
N SER A 38 2.83 -11.27 -13.41
CA SER A 38 2.13 -11.36 -14.70
C SER A 38 2.80 -12.33 -15.67
N THR A 39 4.14 -12.40 -15.71
CA THR A 39 4.85 -13.39 -16.54
C THR A 39 4.44 -14.82 -16.20
N SER A 40 4.29 -15.13 -14.90
CA SER A 40 3.76 -16.41 -14.46
C SER A 40 2.28 -16.54 -14.84
N THR A 41 1.42 -15.60 -14.44
CA THR A 41 -0.03 -15.70 -14.67
C THR A 41 -0.39 -15.85 -16.15
N ILE A 42 0.32 -15.18 -17.06
CA ILE A 42 0.17 -15.30 -18.52
C ILE A 42 0.50 -16.73 -18.98
N LYS A 43 1.58 -17.35 -18.48
CA LYS A 43 1.95 -18.74 -18.84
C LYS A 43 0.87 -19.74 -18.44
N TRP A 44 0.22 -19.53 -17.30
CA TRP A 44 -0.81 -20.43 -16.78
C TRP A 44 -2.19 -20.22 -17.44
N THR A 45 -2.55 -18.96 -17.71
CA THR A 45 -3.94 -18.56 -18.06
C THR A 45 -4.11 -18.20 -19.54
N GLY A 46 -2.99 -17.93 -20.25
CA GLY A 46 -3.00 -17.48 -21.64
C GLY A 46 -3.66 -16.09 -21.80
N PRO A 47 -4.22 -15.78 -22.99
CA PRO A 47 -4.81 -14.47 -23.29
C PRO A 47 -5.97 -14.06 -22.37
N SER A 48 -6.62 -15.04 -21.73
CA SER A 48 -7.75 -14.79 -20.82
C SER A 48 -7.34 -14.07 -19.53
N VAL A 49 -6.04 -13.91 -19.27
CA VAL A 49 -5.52 -13.21 -18.09
C VAL A 49 -6.03 -11.77 -18.00
N LEU A 50 -6.26 -11.10 -19.15
CA LEU A 50 -6.77 -9.73 -19.19
C LEU A 50 -8.15 -9.62 -18.54
N LEU A 51 -9.02 -10.62 -18.77
CA LEU A 51 -10.34 -10.67 -18.13
C LEU A 51 -10.21 -10.90 -16.62
N ALA A 52 -9.29 -11.77 -16.19
CA ALA A 52 -9.03 -11.99 -14.77
C ALA A 52 -8.54 -10.71 -14.07
N TYR A 53 -7.58 -9.99 -14.67
CA TYR A 53 -7.11 -8.70 -14.15
C TYR A 53 -8.21 -7.64 -14.14
N ALA A 54 -9.08 -7.60 -15.15
CA ALA A 54 -10.20 -6.65 -15.18
C ALA A 54 -11.19 -6.90 -14.03
N VAL A 55 -11.57 -8.16 -13.79
CA VAL A 55 -12.49 -8.52 -12.71
C VAL A 55 -11.87 -8.22 -11.34
N VAL A 56 -10.62 -8.63 -11.12
CA VAL A 56 -9.91 -8.34 -9.86
C VAL A 56 -9.71 -6.83 -9.67
N GLY A 57 -9.41 -6.10 -10.75
CA GLY A 57 -9.25 -4.65 -10.73
C GLY A 57 -10.51 -3.92 -10.27
N VAL A 58 -11.70 -4.35 -10.72
CA VAL A 58 -12.99 -3.79 -10.26
C VAL A 58 -13.19 -4.03 -8.76
N LEU A 59 -12.88 -5.23 -8.27
CA LEU A 59 -12.96 -5.54 -6.84
C LEU A 59 -11.98 -4.71 -6.01
N LEU A 60 -10.73 -4.59 -6.46
CA LEU A 60 -9.73 -3.76 -5.78
C LEU A 60 -10.10 -2.27 -5.80
N TYR A 61 -10.68 -1.78 -6.89
CA TYR A 61 -11.18 -0.40 -6.96
C TYR A 61 -12.25 -0.14 -5.89
N ALA A 62 -13.20 -1.06 -5.70
CA ALA A 62 -14.23 -0.93 -4.66
C ALA A 62 -13.62 -0.90 -3.24
N VAL A 63 -12.63 -1.76 -2.96
CA VAL A 63 -11.92 -1.78 -1.67
C VAL A 63 -11.15 -0.47 -1.44
N MET A 64 -10.41 -0.01 -2.44
CA MET A 64 -9.65 1.25 -2.34
C MET A 64 -10.55 2.46 -2.19
N ARG A 65 -11.74 2.43 -2.81
CA ARG A 65 -12.74 3.48 -2.63
C ARG A 65 -13.24 3.54 -1.19
N ALA A 66 -13.59 2.39 -0.60
CA ALA A 66 -14.03 2.32 0.79
C ALA A 66 -12.93 2.76 1.78
N LEU A 67 -11.68 2.36 1.55
CA LEU A 67 -10.54 2.81 2.35
C LEU A 67 -10.32 4.33 2.23
N GLY A 68 -10.46 4.88 1.02
CA GLY A 68 -10.36 6.33 0.80
C GLY A 68 -11.43 7.13 1.56
N GLU A 69 -12.65 6.61 1.64
CA GLU A 69 -13.73 7.21 2.44
C GLU A 69 -13.42 7.18 3.94
N MET A 70 -12.84 6.09 4.45
CA MET A 70 -12.39 6.02 5.84
C MET A 70 -11.27 7.02 6.17
N ILE A 71 -10.30 7.19 5.26
CA ILE A 71 -9.22 8.18 5.42
C ILE A 71 -9.78 9.61 5.46
N TYR A 72 -10.83 9.89 4.68
CA TYR A 72 -11.50 11.19 4.70
C TYR A 72 -12.21 11.48 6.02
N ILE A 73 -12.90 10.48 6.59
CA ILE A 73 -13.66 10.62 7.84
C ILE A 73 -12.74 10.71 9.06
N THR A 74 -11.67 9.92 9.09
CA THR A 74 -10.71 9.86 10.21
C THR A 74 -9.30 10.18 9.72
N PRO A 75 -8.97 11.48 9.54
CA PRO A 75 -7.67 11.91 9.05
C PRO A 75 -6.59 11.76 10.14
N GLY A 76 -5.98 10.58 10.20
CA GLY A 76 -4.86 10.25 11.09
C GLY A 76 -3.56 10.00 10.31
N THR A 77 -2.44 9.92 11.02
CA THR A 77 -1.18 9.36 10.49
C THR A 77 -1.09 7.84 10.68
N GLY A 78 -2.19 7.22 11.13
CA GLY A 78 -2.29 5.78 11.37
C GLY A 78 -2.41 4.97 10.08
N SER A 79 -2.25 3.66 10.21
CA SER A 79 -2.39 2.69 9.11
C SER A 79 -3.80 2.12 9.06
N PHE A 80 -4.16 1.43 7.97
CA PHE A 80 -5.44 0.73 7.85
C PHE A 80 -5.67 -0.30 8.98
N ALA A 81 -4.60 -0.81 9.58
CA ALA A 81 -4.67 -1.71 10.73
C ALA A 81 -5.21 -1.02 12.00
N ASP A 82 -5.10 0.31 12.10
CA ASP A 82 -5.71 1.09 13.19
C ASP A 82 -7.23 1.15 13.01
N TYR A 83 -7.72 1.29 11.77
CA TYR A 83 -9.16 1.20 11.48
C TYR A 83 -9.75 -0.17 11.87
N ALA A 84 -9.00 -1.26 11.69
CA ALA A 84 -9.45 -2.58 12.16
C ALA A 84 -9.55 -2.66 13.70
N THR A 85 -8.72 -1.91 14.42
CA THR A 85 -8.77 -1.82 15.89
C THR A 85 -10.01 -1.03 16.32
N ASP A 86 -10.25 0.10 15.67
CA ASP A 86 -11.28 1.07 16.07
C ASP A 86 -12.69 0.65 15.66
N TYR A 87 -12.86 0.05 14.48
CA TYR A 87 -14.18 -0.28 13.93
C TYR A 87 -14.61 -1.74 14.11
N ILE A 88 -13.69 -2.67 14.36
CA ILE A 88 -14.01 -4.10 14.50
C ILE A 88 -13.80 -4.55 15.95
N HIS A 89 -12.55 -4.70 16.37
CA HIS A 89 -12.20 -5.16 17.71
C HIS A 89 -10.69 -4.98 17.96
N PRO A 90 -10.24 -4.71 19.20
CA PRO A 90 -8.82 -4.58 19.52
C PRO A 90 -7.97 -5.79 19.11
N LEU A 91 -8.53 -7.00 19.22
CA LEU A 91 -7.87 -8.25 18.81
C LEU A 91 -7.70 -8.34 17.28
N ALA A 92 -8.72 -7.93 16.52
CA ALA A 92 -8.65 -7.90 15.05
C ALA A 92 -7.59 -6.89 14.57
N GLY A 93 -7.51 -5.75 15.25
CA GLY A 93 -6.43 -4.77 15.09
C GLY A 93 -5.03 -5.35 15.29
N TYR A 94 -4.82 -6.04 16.42
CA TYR A 94 -3.53 -6.69 16.72
C TYR A 94 -3.13 -7.73 15.66
N LEU A 95 -4.06 -8.59 15.25
CA LEU A 95 -3.81 -9.58 14.20
C LEU A 95 -3.48 -8.92 12.86
N THR A 96 -4.18 -7.83 12.50
CA THR A 96 -3.95 -7.11 11.24
C THR A 96 -2.57 -6.45 11.23
N LYS A 97 -2.13 -5.87 12.37
CA LYS A 97 -0.78 -5.31 12.51
C LYS A 97 0.30 -6.38 12.31
N TRP A 98 0.13 -7.55 12.91
CA TRP A 98 1.05 -8.67 12.71
C TRP A 98 1.04 -9.19 11.27
N SER A 99 -0.14 -9.36 10.67
CA SER A 99 -0.28 -9.77 9.27
C SER A 99 0.42 -8.77 8.33
N ASN A 100 0.36 -7.48 8.63
CA ASN A 100 1.03 -6.44 7.85
C ASN A 100 2.58 -6.55 7.95
N ILE A 101 3.12 -6.87 9.13
CA ILE A 101 4.57 -7.13 9.27
C ILE A 101 4.98 -8.35 8.43
N PHE A 102 4.24 -9.45 8.51
CA PHE A 102 4.52 -10.64 7.70
C PHE A 102 4.41 -10.36 6.20
N GLN A 103 3.42 -9.57 5.79
CA GLN A 103 3.27 -9.13 4.40
C GLN A 103 4.52 -8.38 3.94
N TYR A 104 5.04 -7.42 4.71
CA TYR A 104 6.26 -6.69 4.33
C TYR A 104 7.50 -7.58 4.26
N ILE A 105 7.63 -8.58 5.14
CA ILE A 105 8.71 -9.58 5.06
C ILE A 105 8.62 -10.37 3.74
N VAL A 106 7.42 -10.86 3.39
CA VAL A 106 7.20 -11.64 2.16
C VAL A 106 7.48 -10.78 0.92
N VAL A 107 7.02 -9.53 0.91
CA VAL A 107 7.29 -8.59 -0.19
C VAL A 107 8.79 -8.33 -0.33
N GLY A 108 9.50 -8.08 0.78
CA GLY A 108 10.95 -7.87 0.73
C GLY A 108 11.71 -9.07 0.15
N ILE A 109 11.33 -10.30 0.53
CA ILE A 109 11.91 -11.52 -0.06
C ILE A 109 11.56 -11.62 -1.55
N SER A 110 10.31 -11.32 -1.92
CA SER A 110 9.86 -11.34 -3.33
C SER A 110 10.64 -10.35 -4.19
N GLU A 111 11.03 -9.20 -3.65
CA GLU A 111 11.84 -8.20 -4.37
C GLU A 111 13.26 -8.72 -4.62
N VAL A 112 13.91 -9.33 -3.62
CA VAL A 112 15.25 -9.92 -3.77
C VAL A 112 15.27 -11.05 -4.80
N ILE A 113 14.23 -11.89 -4.82
CA ILE A 113 14.08 -12.97 -5.82
C ILE A 113 13.98 -12.37 -7.22
N ALA A 114 13.13 -11.36 -7.41
CA ALA A 114 12.94 -10.72 -8.70
C ALA A 114 14.24 -10.07 -9.20
N VAL A 115 14.96 -9.34 -8.33
CA VAL A 115 16.26 -8.74 -8.67
C VAL A 115 17.26 -9.82 -9.09
N THR A 116 17.33 -10.92 -8.35
CA THR A 116 18.22 -12.04 -8.66
C THR A 116 17.88 -12.66 -10.02
N GLN A 117 16.60 -12.80 -10.34
CA GLN A 117 16.14 -13.34 -11.61
C GLN A 117 16.37 -12.38 -12.79
N TYR A 118 16.22 -11.07 -12.58
CA TYR A 118 16.47 -10.06 -13.62
C TYR A 118 17.96 -9.80 -13.87
N LEU A 119 18.82 -10.02 -12.87
CA LEU A 119 20.28 -9.92 -13.00
C LEU A 119 20.94 -11.22 -13.47
N ASN A 120 20.26 -12.38 -13.32
CA ASN A 120 20.64 -13.64 -13.95
C ASN A 120 20.32 -13.61 -15.45
N PHE A 121 21.07 -12.80 -16.19
CA PHE A 121 21.27 -13.01 -17.62
C PHE A 121 22.15 -14.24 -17.83
#